data_AF-A0A964J2P1-F1
#
_entry.id   AF-A0A964J2P1-F1
#
_cell.length_a   1.000
_cell.length_b   1.000
_cell.length_c   1.000
_cell.angle_alpha   90.00
_cell.angle_beta   90.00
_cell.angle_gamma   90.00
#
_symmetry.space_group_name_H-M   'P 1'
#
loop_
_entity.id
_entity.type
_entity.pdbx_description
1 polymer ?
#
loop_
_entity_poly.entity_id
_entity_poly.type
_entity_poly.pdbx_seq_one_letter_code
_entity_poly.pdbx_strand_id
1 'polypeptide(L)'
;MSIAALLGPTPGEGAATASGLALGFATVVKLTNGLIGLVLVPLVAIRYGLRRAALVAVGGLVSAPIVIAWWPKGYVQIYDGAIAPVPAYSLDYIGPNLRTSTIFTPLMLLVLVLPSLVGITGIEGWYARSVIVTPVAVTALAYSGYYVTDLHPRFLSVALPFIFVLFAAGARLLVLRVHHVLWGLRG
;
A
#
# COMPACT_ATOMS: atom_id res chain seq x y z
N MET A 1 8.78 6.44 4.39
CA MET A 1 10.14 6.17 4.92
C MET A 1 10.34 4.73 5.41
N SER A 2 9.40 4.11 6.13
CA SER A 2 9.54 2.74 6.67
C SER A 2 9.77 1.63 5.63
N ILE A 3 9.04 1.67 4.52
CA ILE A 3 9.11 0.66 3.45
C ILE A 3 10.38 0.83 2.60
N ALA A 4 10.89 2.05 2.45
CA ALA A 4 12.12 2.31 1.71
C ALA A 4 13.34 1.65 2.38
N ALA A 5 13.38 1.59 3.71
CA ALA A 5 14.44 0.90 4.45
C ALA A 5 14.44 -0.63 4.23
N LEU A 6 13.28 -1.21 3.86
CA LEU A 6 13.18 -2.63 3.51
C LEU A 6 13.69 -2.95 2.10
N LEU A 7 13.90 -1.94 1.24
CA LEU A 7 14.38 -2.11 -0.14
C LEU A 7 15.92 -2.18 -0.24
N GLY A 8 16.64 -1.90 0.86
CA GLY A 8 18.10 -1.96 0.87
C GLY A 8 18.65 -3.38 0.60
N PRO A 9 19.86 -3.51 0.05
CA PRO A 9 20.44 -4.81 -0.31
C PRO A 9 20.58 -5.76 0.90
N THR A 10 20.82 -5.21 2.08
CA THR A 10 20.82 -5.89 3.38
C THR A 10 20.36 -4.91 4.46
N PRO A 11 19.08 -4.90 4.85
CA PRO A 11 18.63 -4.00 5.91
C PRO A 11 19.31 -4.39 7.23
N GLY A 12 20.05 -3.43 7.82
CA GLY A 12 20.64 -3.55 9.16
C GLY A 12 19.57 -3.80 10.24
N GLU A 13 19.98 -4.21 11.45
CA GLU A 13 19.01 -4.61 12.50
C GLU A 13 18.16 -3.43 12.95
N GLY A 14 18.79 -2.26 13.08
CA GLY A 14 18.10 -0.99 13.30
C GLY A 14 17.11 -0.65 12.19
N ALA A 15 17.47 -0.86 10.91
CA ALA A 15 16.59 -0.59 9.79
C ALA A 15 15.35 -1.49 9.80
N ALA A 16 15.53 -2.80 10.01
CA ALA A 16 14.42 -3.75 10.13
C ALA A 16 13.48 -3.39 11.29
N THR A 17 14.04 -3.09 12.46
CA THR A 17 13.28 -2.71 13.65
C THR A 17 12.53 -1.39 13.45
N ALA A 18 13.19 -0.37 12.88
CA ALA A 18 12.59 0.93 12.59
C ALA A 18 11.46 0.82 11.54
N SER A 19 11.65 -0.02 10.51
CA SER A 19 10.58 -0.35 9.56
C SER A 19 9.38 -0.98 10.26
N GLY A 20 9.62 -1.92 11.17
CA GLY A 20 8.60 -2.52 12.02
C GLY A 20 7.85 -1.49 12.85
N LEU A 21 8.56 -0.69 13.65
CA LEU A 21 8.00 0.36 14.50
C LEU A 21 7.12 1.34 13.71
N ALA A 22 7.62 1.82 12.58
CA ALA A 22 6.88 2.77 11.75
C ALA A 22 5.65 2.13 11.07
N LEU A 23 5.71 0.83 10.73
CA LEU A 23 4.56 0.09 10.21
C LEU A 23 3.50 -0.17 11.29
N GLY A 24 3.95 -0.50 12.51
CA GLY A 24 3.10 -0.61 13.69
C GLY A 24 2.39 0.70 14.00
N PHE A 25 3.13 1.81 14.04
CA PHE A 25 2.56 3.13 14.28
C PHE A 25 1.58 3.55 13.18
N ALA A 26 1.88 3.25 11.92
CA ALA A 26 0.94 3.47 10.83
C ALA A 26 -0.38 2.70 11.01
N THR A 27 -0.36 1.55 11.70
CA THR A 27 -1.55 0.75 12.02
C THR A 27 -2.44 1.42 13.08
N VAL A 28 -1.85 2.19 13.99
CA VAL A 28 -2.59 3.04 14.94
C VAL A 28 -3.44 4.07 14.20
N VAL A 29 -2.89 4.65 13.13
CA VAL A 29 -3.58 5.67 12.34
C VAL A 29 -4.67 5.05 11.45
N LYS A 30 -4.37 3.91 10.82
CA LYS A 30 -5.34 3.16 10.00
C LYS A 30 -5.12 1.66 10.19
N LEU A 31 -6.11 0.97 10.74
CA LEU A 31 -6.03 -0.46 11.02
C LEU A 31 -5.68 -1.30 9.77
N THR A 32 -6.14 -0.89 8.59
CA THR A 32 -5.83 -1.56 7.31
C THR A 32 -4.34 -1.59 6.98
N ASN A 33 -3.51 -0.72 7.58
CA ASN A 33 -2.06 -0.78 7.42
C ASN A 33 -1.45 -2.03 8.07
N GLY A 34 -2.15 -2.65 9.03
CA GLY A 34 -1.77 -3.95 9.58
C GLY A 34 -1.77 -5.05 8.50
N LEU A 35 -2.70 -4.99 7.54
CA LEU A 35 -2.75 -5.91 6.41
C LEU A 35 -1.50 -5.79 5.51
N ILE A 36 -0.97 -4.57 5.36
CA ILE A 36 0.31 -4.35 4.65
C ILE A 36 1.43 -5.08 5.40
N GLY A 37 1.47 -4.99 6.72
CA GLY A 37 2.43 -5.72 7.56
C GLY A 37 2.34 -7.23 7.44
N LEU A 38 1.12 -7.78 7.39
CA LEU A 38 0.90 -9.23 7.20
C LEU A 38 1.49 -9.76 5.90
N VAL A 39 1.66 -8.92 4.88
CA VAL A 39 2.28 -9.29 3.61
C VAL A 39 3.78 -8.97 3.60
N LEU A 40 4.18 -7.81 4.09
CA LEU A 40 5.59 -7.39 4.08
C LEU A 40 6.48 -8.25 4.98
N VAL A 41 5.99 -8.72 6.13
CA VAL A 41 6.78 -9.55 7.05
C VAL A 41 7.19 -10.89 6.40
N PRO A 42 6.27 -11.66 5.78
CA PRO A 42 6.63 -12.83 4.99
C PRO A 42 7.61 -12.52 3.84
N LEU A 43 7.43 -11.41 3.12
CA LEU A 43 8.35 -11.02 2.05
C LEU A 43 9.77 -10.78 2.58
N VAL A 44 9.90 -10.14 3.74
CA VAL A 44 11.19 -9.95 4.43
C VAL A 44 11.77 -11.31 4.86
N ALA A 45 10.95 -12.24 5.35
CA ALA A 45 11.38 -13.57 5.74
C ALA A 45 11.97 -14.35 4.56
N ILE A 46 11.30 -14.30 3.40
CA ILE A 46 11.74 -14.97 2.17
C ILE A 46 13.05 -14.36 1.66
N ARG A 47 13.20 -13.02 1.72
CA ARG A 47 14.36 -12.33 1.13
C ARG A 47 15.60 -12.30 2.03
N TYR A 48 15.41 -12.12 3.34
CA TYR A 48 16.48 -11.85 4.30
C TYR A 48 16.49 -12.79 5.53
N GLY A 49 15.58 -13.77 5.57
CA GLY A 49 15.50 -14.78 6.62
C GLY A 49 14.61 -14.40 7.81
N LEU A 50 14.25 -15.43 8.61
CA LEU A 50 13.31 -15.32 9.72
C LEU A 50 13.76 -14.32 10.80
N ARG A 51 15.06 -14.20 11.07
CA ARG A 51 15.59 -13.26 12.08
C ARG A 51 15.22 -11.82 11.75
N ARG A 52 15.36 -11.42 10.48
CA ARG A 52 15.01 -10.06 10.02
C ARG A 52 13.51 -9.83 10.06
N ALA A 53 12.74 -10.81 9.62
CA ALA A 53 11.28 -10.75 9.70
C ALA A 53 10.78 -10.62 11.14
N ALA A 54 11.40 -11.34 12.09
CA ALA A 54 11.08 -11.25 13.50
C ALA A 54 11.34 -9.84 14.06
N LEU A 55 12.46 -9.19 13.69
CA LEU A 55 12.72 -7.80 14.09
C LEU A 55 11.65 -6.83 13.56
N VAL A 56 11.24 -6.98 12.30
CA VAL A 56 10.14 -6.17 11.72
C VAL A 56 8.83 -6.44 12.46
N ALA A 57 8.48 -7.71 12.68
CA ALA A 57 7.24 -8.11 13.34
C ALA A 57 7.17 -7.60 14.78
N VAL A 58 8.22 -7.83 15.58
CA VAL A 58 8.31 -7.37 16.97
C VAL A 58 8.26 -5.85 17.02
N GLY A 59 9.00 -5.15 16.16
CA GLY A 59 8.94 -3.69 16.06
C GLY A 59 7.51 -3.20 15.77
N GLY A 60 6.77 -3.88 14.88
CA GLY A 60 5.38 -3.56 14.60
C GLY A 60 4.44 -3.78 15.78
N LEU A 61 4.63 -4.88 16.51
CA LEU A 61 3.83 -5.26 17.67
C LEU A 61 3.96 -4.29 18.86
N VAL A 62 5.01 -3.46 18.91
CA VAL A 62 5.15 -2.40 19.93
C VAL A 62 3.94 -1.47 19.95
N SER A 63 3.29 -1.24 18.79
CA SER A 63 2.09 -0.39 18.70
C SER A 63 0.79 -1.12 19.04
N ALA A 64 0.79 -2.44 19.22
CA ALA A 64 -0.42 -3.23 19.45
C ALA A 64 -1.23 -2.79 20.69
N PRO A 65 -0.62 -2.47 21.85
CA PRO A 65 -1.37 -1.99 23.01
C PRO A 65 -2.15 -0.70 22.72
N ILE A 66 -1.59 0.20 21.92
CA ILE A 66 -2.24 1.46 21.53
C ILE A 66 -3.45 1.16 20.65
N VAL A 67 -3.29 0.29 19.63
CA VAL A 67 -4.39 -0.12 18.75
C VAL A 67 -5.54 -0.73 19.55
N ILE A 68 -5.23 -1.68 20.44
CA ILE A 68 -6.23 -2.36 21.27
C ILE A 68 -6.98 -1.37 22.17
N ALA A 69 -6.27 -0.43 22.80
CA ALA A 69 -6.87 0.51 23.73
C ALA A 69 -7.68 1.63 23.06
N TRP A 70 -7.29 2.07 21.85
CA TRP A 70 -7.86 3.25 21.20
C TRP A 70 -8.84 2.94 20.08
N TRP A 71 -8.63 1.88 19.30
CA TRP A 71 -9.46 1.61 18.13
C TRP A 71 -10.94 1.42 18.45
N PRO A 72 -11.32 0.68 19.53
CA PRO A 72 -12.73 0.56 19.92
C PRO A 72 -13.35 1.91 20.27
N LYS A 73 -12.59 2.90 20.74
CA LYS A 73 -13.15 4.19 21.16
C LYS A 73 -13.52 5.09 19.97
N GLY A 74 -12.84 4.97 18.84
CA GLY A 74 -12.95 5.92 17.73
C GLY A 74 -14.21 5.81 16.87
N TYR A 75 -14.78 4.60 16.74
CA TYR A 75 -15.92 4.36 15.83
C TYR A 75 -17.16 3.78 16.53
N VAL A 76 -16.98 3.08 17.65
CA VAL A 76 -18.06 2.37 18.34
C VAL A 76 -19.06 3.32 19.01
N GLN A 77 -18.61 4.49 19.45
CA GLN A 77 -19.48 5.49 20.06
C GLN A 77 -20.33 6.26 19.02
N ILE A 78 -19.96 6.23 17.74
CA ILE A 78 -20.66 6.97 16.68
C ILE A 78 -21.91 6.21 16.22
N TYR A 79 -21.93 4.89 16.38
CA TYR A 79 -23.00 4.01 15.87
C TYR A 79 -23.55 3.07 16.95
N ASP A 80 -23.81 3.57 18.16
CA ASP A 80 -24.46 2.83 19.26
C ASP A 80 -23.87 1.43 19.55
N GLY A 81 -22.54 1.33 19.61
CA GLY A 81 -21.88 0.04 19.85
C GLY A 81 -21.45 -0.71 18.58
N ALA A 82 -21.85 -0.23 17.40
CA ALA A 82 -21.41 -0.78 16.11
C ALA A 82 -20.21 -0.01 15.54
N ILE A 83 -19.42 -0.67 14.68
CA ILE A 83 -18.29 -0.03 13.97
C ILE A 83 -18.79 0.89 12.83
N ALA A 84 -19.99 0.63 12.30
CA ALA A 84 -20.62 1.31 11.18
C ALA A 84 -22.16 1.13 11.25
N PRO A 85 -22.95 2.01 10.61
CA PRO A 85 -24.43 1.92 10.61
C PRO A 85 -24.95 0.83 9.66
N VAL A 86 -24.06 0.31 8.83
CA VAL A 86 -24.24 -0.79 7.86
C VAL A 86 -23.02 -1.70 7.96
N PRO A 87 -23.00 -2.90 7.36
CA PRO A 87 -21.80 -3.72 7.31
C PRO A 87 -20.61 -2.90 6.80
N ALA A 88 -19.52 -2.84 7.57
CA ALA A 88 -18.39 -1.97 7.23
C ALA A 88 -17.73 -2.38 5.90
N TYR A 89 -17.74 -3.69 5.60
CA TYR A 89 -17.23 -4.26 4.37
C TYR A 89 -18.29 -5.11 3.66
N SER A 90 -18.46 -4.93 2.36
CA SER A 90 -19.28 -5.77 1.48
C SER A 90 -18.74 -5.74 0.05
N LEU A 91 -18.92 -6.85 -0.68
CA LEU A 91 -18.62 -6.90 -2.12
C LEU A 91 -19.57 -6.00 -2.93
N ASP A 92 -20.77 -5.73 -2.41
CA ASP A 92 -21.76 -4.85 -3.04
C ASP A 92 -21.26 -3.42 -3.19
N TYR A 93 -20.28 -3.01 -2.36
CA TYR A 93 -19.70 -1.66 -2.41
C TYR A 93 -18.66 -1.48 -3.52
N ILE A 94 -18.10 -2.56 -4.09
CA ILE A 94 -17.03 -2.47 -5.10
C ILE A 94 -17.49 -1.68 -6.33
N GLY A 95 -18.64 -2.05 -6.89
CA GLY A 95 -19.18 -1.39 -8.09
C GLY A 95 -19.46 0.11 -7.87
N PRO A 96 -20.26 0.48 -6.85
CA PRO A 96 -20.48 1.87 -6.48
C PRO A 96 -19.17 2.63 -6.23
N ASN A 97 -18.28 2.13 -5.37
CA ASN A 97 -17.02 2.80 -5.03
C ASN A 97 -16.14 3.11 -6.25
N LEU A 98 -16.16 2.26 -7.28
CA LEU A 98 -15.41 2.49 -8.52
C LEU A 98 -16.07 3.50 -9.47
N ARG A 99 -17.40 3.66 -9.40
CA ARG A 99 -18.17 4.51 -10.33
C ARG A 99 -18.46 5.89 -9.76
N THR A 100 -18.70 5.99 -8.46
CA THR A 100 -19.20 7.21 -7.80
C THR A 100 -18.13 7.93 -6.96
N SER A 101 -16.89 7.45 -6.94
CA SER A 101 -15.82 8.13 -6.20
C SER A 101 -15.63 9.56 -6.70
N THR A 102 -15.73 10.50 -5.77
CA THR A 102 -15.61 11.95 -6.03
C THR A 102 -14.19 12.37 -6.40
N ILE A 103 -13.18 11.64 -5.92
CA ILE A 103 -11.75 11.94 -6.18
C ILE A 103 -11.18 10.94 -7.18
N PHE A 104 -11.37 9.64 -6.99
CA PHE A 104 -10.83 8.62 -7.89
C PHE A 104 -11.84 8.22 -8.96
N THR A 105 -12.19 9.19 -9.82
CA THR A 105 -13.05 8.93 -10.97
C THR A 105 -12.45 7.83 -11.87
N PRO A 106 -13.28 7.11 -12.66
CA PRO A 106 -12.79 6.08 -13.57
C PRO A 106 -11.67 6.57 -14.49
N LEU A 107 -11.76 7.82 -14.97
CA LEU A 107 -10.72 8.43 -15.79
C LEU A 107 -9.42 8.64 -15.02
N MET A 108 -9.49 9.14 -13.78
CA MET A 108 -8.31 9.32 -12.94
C MET A 108 -7.66 7.98 -12.60
N LEU A 109 -8.47 6.94 -12.34
CA LEU A 109 -7.97 5.58 -12.15
C LEU A 109 -7.27 5.07 -13.41
N LEU A 110 -7.80 5.27 -14.61
CA LEU A 110 -7.11 4.88 -15.85
C LEU A 110 -5.75 5.59 -16.00
N VAL A 111 -5.71 6.89 -15.75
CA VAL A 111 -4.48 7.70 -15.82
C VAL A 111 -3.44 7.23 -14.80
N LEU A 112 -3.85 6.86 -13.58
CA LEU A 112 -2.93 6.41 -12.55
C LEU A 112 -2.51 4.95 -12.74
N VAL A 113 -3.46 4.07 -13.07
CA VAL A 113 -3.27 2.62 -13.13
C VAL A 113 -2.47 2.22 -14.35
N LEU A 114 -2.79 2.71 -15.56
CA LEU A 114 -2.13 2.23 -16.77
C LEU A 114 -0.60 2.45 -16.75
N PRO A 115 -0.07 3.65 -16.45
CA PRO A 115 1.37 3.86 -16.36
C PRO A 115 1.98 3.12 -15.16
N SER A 116 1.24 2.95 -14.07
CA SER A 116 1.70 2.16 -12.92
C SER A 116 1.83 0.67 -13.26
N LEU A 117 0.92 0.10 -14.05
CA LEU A 117 1.01 -1.28 -14.54
C LEU A 117 2.25 -1.48 -15.42
N VAL A 118 2.54 -0.53 -16.31
CA VAL A 118 3.81 -0.54 -17.06
C VAL A 118 5.00 -0.41 -16.11
N GLY A 119 4.91 0.49 -15.13
CA GLY A 119 5.91 0.74 -14.11
C GLY A 119 6.31 -0.49 -13.29
N ILE A 120 5.36 -1.38 -12.99
CA ILE A 120 5.63 -2.66 -12.31
C ILE A 120 6.71 -3.45 -13.07
N THR A 121 6.68 -3.44 -14.40
CA THR A 121 7.67 -4.14 -15.22
C THR A 121 9.03 -3.44 -15.24
N GLY A 122 9.06 -2.13 -14.97
CA GLY A 122 10.27 -1.32 -14.87
C GLY A 122 11.00 -1.38 -13.54
N ILE A 123 10.39 -1.99 -12.51
CA ILE A 123 11.07 -2.27 -11.24
C ILE A 123 11.84 -3.59 -11.37
N GLU A 124 13.16 -3.49 -11.22
CA GLU A 124 14.07 -4.63 -11.22
C GLU A 124 14.01 -5.38 -9.88
N GLY A 125 14.03 -6.72 -9.97
CA GLY A 125 13.98 -7.60 -8.81
C GLY A 125 12.56 -7.84 -8.28
N TRP A 126 12.22 -9.12 -8.10
CA TRP A 126 10.90 -9.53 -7.62
C TRP A 126 10.56 -8.90 -6.26
N TYR A 127 11.53 -8.82 -5.36
CA TYR A 127 11.32 -8.35 -4.00
C TYR A 127 10.98 -6.85 -3.94
N ALA A 128 11.75 -6.01 -4.64
CA ALA A 128 11.46 -4.57 -4.68
C ALA A 128 10.10 -4.29 -5.30
N ARG A 129 9.77 -5.01 -6.38
CA ARG A 129 8.45 -4.96 -7.02
C ARG A 129 7.34 -5.35 -6.05
N SER A 130 7.47 -6.47 -5.34
CA SER A 130 6.49 -6.92 -4.36
C SER A 130 6.29 -5.89 -3.25
N VAL A 131 7.38 -5.37 -2.67
CA VAL A 131 7.33 -4.38 -1.59
C VAL A 131 6.62 -3.08 -2.01
N ILE A 132 6.79 -2.63 -3.25
CA ILE A 132 6.12 -1.43 -3.79
C ILE A 132 4.65 -1.72 -4.13
N VAL A 133 4.34 -2.88 -4.69
CA VAL A 133 2.98 -3.25 -5.11
C VAL A 133 2.08 -3.57 -3.91
N THR A 134 2.62 -4.16 -2.84
CA THR A 134 1.84 -4.60 -1.68
C THR A 134 0.96 -3.50 -1.08
N PRO A 135 1.47 -2.29 -0.73
CA PRO A 135 0.63 -1.22 -0.21
C PRO A 135 -0.49 -0.79 -1.19
N VAL A 136 -0.21 -0.81 -2.49
CA VAL A 136 -1.20 -0.47 -3.54
C VAL A 136 -2.30 -1.52 -3.58
N ALA A 137 -1.92 -2.79 -3.71
CA ALA A 137 -2.87 -3.89 -3.84
C ALA A 137 -3.72 -4.06 -2.58
N VAL A 138 -3.10 -4.07 -1.40
CA VAL A 138 -3.81 -4.22 -0.12
C VAL A 138 -4.78 -3.06 0.12
N THR A 139 -4.35 -1.83 -0.14
CA THR A 139 -5.21 -0.65 0.02
C THR A 139 -6.36 -0.67 -0.98
N ALA A 140 -6.09 -0.97 -2.26
CA ALA A 140 -7.14 -1.06 -3.27
C ALA A 140 -8.17 -2.13 -2.91
N LEU A 141 -7.72 -3.35 -2.60
CA LEU A 141 -8.61 -4.47 -2.26
C LEU A 141 -9.44 -4.19 -1.01
N ALA A 142 -8.81 -3.70 0.07
CA ALA A 142 -9.52 -3.41 1.31
C ALA A 142 -10.57 -2.32 1.10
N TYR A 143 -10.21 -1.21 0.45
CA TYR A 143 -11.11 -0.06 0.35
C TYR A 143 -12.10 -0.15 -0.81
N SER A 144 -11.88 -0.99 -1.83
CA SER A 144 -12.92 -1.28 -2.82
C SER A 144 -14.19 -1.83 -2.16
N GLY A 145 -14.06 -2.64 -1.12
CA GLY A 145 -15.19 -3.21 -0.39
C GLY A 145 -15.64 -2.43 0.83
N TYR A 146 -15.16 -1.20 1.08
CA TYR A 146 -15.48 -0.44 2.29
C TYR A 146 -16.58 0.61 2.05
N TYR A 147 -17.56 0.70 2.95
CA TYR A 147 -18.81 1.43 2.71
C TYR A 147 -18.67 2.97 2.56
N VAL A 148 -17.54 3.56 2.99
CA VAL A 148 -17.31 5.02 2.94
C VAL A 148 -16.33 5.43 1.84
N THR A 149 -15.88 4.50 1.00
CA THR A 149 -14.77 4.79 0.08
C THR A 149 -15.16 5.79 -1.01
N ASP A 150 -16.41 5.77 -1.47
CA ASP A 150 -16.95 6.73 -2.42
C ASP A 150 -16.96 8.17 -1.88
N LEU A 151 -17.35 8.34 -0.62
CA LEU A 151 -17.46 9.63 0.08
C LEU A 151 -16.13 10.13 0.66
N HIS A 152 -15.27 9.21 1.10
CA HIS A 152 -13.98 9.53 1.71
C HIS A 152 -12.82 8.74 1.10
N PRO A 153 -12.52 8.95 -0.20
CA PRO A 153 -11.44 8.24 -0.89
C PRO A 153 -10.03 8.55 -0.35
N ARG A 154 -9.88 9.43 0.65
CA ARG A 154 -8.66 9.64 1.45
C ARG A 154 -8.07 8.34 2.02
N PHE A 155 -8.85 7.27 2.05
CA PHE A 155 -8.36 5.95 2.40
C PHE A 155 -7.31 5.43 1.41
N LEU A 156 -7.46 5.74 0.12
CA LEU A 156 -6.54 5.37 -0.96
C LEU A 156 -5.23 6.19 -0.96
N SER A 157 -5.17 7.31 -0.23
CA SER A 157 -3.97 8.17 -0.17
C SER A 157 -2.72 7.45 0.38
N VAL A 158 -2.89 6.35 1.12
CA VAL A 158 -1.78 5.51 1.58
C VAL A 158 -1.03 4.87 0.40
N ALA A 159 -1.75 4.53 -0.68
CA ALA A 159 -1.18 3.92 -1.87
C ALA A 159 -0.51 4.94 -2.81
N LEU A 160 -0.88 6.23 -2.74
CA LEU A 160 -0.44 7.25 -3.70
C LEU A 160 1.09 7.36 -3.86
N PRO A 161 1.91 7.38 -2.79
CA PRO A 161 3.36 7.43 -2.96
C PRO A 161 3.91 6.25 -3.77
N PHE A 162 3.34 5.06 -3.58
CA PHE A 162 3.75 3.85 -4.31
C PHE A 162 3.25 3.87 -5.75
N ILE A 163 2.03 4.37 -5.99
CA ILE A 163 1.50 4.63 -7.34
C ILE A 163 2.41 5.61 -8.07
N PHE A 164 2.87 6.69 -7.44
CA PHE A 164 3.77 7.66 -8.08
C PHE A 164 5.15 7.05 -8.39
N VAL A 165 5.68 6.19 -7.53
CA VAL A 165 6.92 5.44 -7.83
C VAL A 165 6.74 4.55 -9.07
N LEU A 166 5.63 3.78 -9.13
CA LEU A 166 5.32 2.94 -10.28
C LEU A 166 5.09 3.78 -11.54
N PHE A 167 4.31 4.85 -11.44
CA PHE A 167 4.04 5.78 -12.53
C PHE A 167 5.35 6.34 -13.11
N ALA A 168 6.27 6.81 -12.24
CA ALA A 168 7.56 7.34 -12.66
C ALA A 168 8.42 6.27 -13.36
N ALA A 169 8.43 5.03 -12.85
CA ALA A 169 9.11 3.91 -13.50
C ALA A 169 8.51 3.60 -14.88
N GLY A 170 7.18 3.65 -15.02
CA GLY A 170 6.48 3.43 -16.28
C GLY A 170 6.77 4.53 -17.30
N ALA A 171 6.71 5.79 -16.87
CA ALA A 171 7.07 6.95 -17.69
C ALA A 171 8.51 6.84 -18.21
N ARG A 172 9.46 6.45 -17.36
CA ARG A 172 10.86 6.21 -17.77
C ARG A 172 10.94 5.14 -18.86
N LEU A 173 10.27 4.01 -18.70
CA LEU A 173 10.27 2.94 -19.72
C LEU A 173 9.71 3.41 -21.07
N LEU A 174 8.62 4.17 -21.04
CA LEU A 174 8.02 4.73 -22.26
C LEU A 174 8.98 5.69 -22.96
N VAL A 175 9.62 6.59 -22.22
CA VAL A 175 10.62 7.52 -22.76
C VAL A 175 11.79 6.78 -23.40
N LEU A 176 12.33 5.76 -22.72
CA LEU A 176 13.44 4.95 -23.24
C LEU A 176 13.03 4.22 -24.53
N ARG A 177 11.80 3.70 -24.59
CA ARG A 177 11.31 2.98 -25.77
C ARG A 177 11.08 3.91 -26.96
N VAL A 178 10.50 5.08 -26.73
CA VAL A 178 10.32 6.11 -27.77
C VAL A 178 11.68 6.58 -28.29
N HIS A 179 12.63 6.84 -27.40
CA HIS A 179 13.99 7.24 -27.78
C HIS A 179 14.66 6.16 -28.66
N HIS A 180 14.57 4.89 -28.26
CA HIS A 180 15.16 3.80 -29.05
C HIS A 180 14.54 3.67 -30.45
N VAL A 181 13.21 3.84 -30.58
CA VAL A 181 12.54 3.81 -31.87
C VAL A 181 12.94 5.00 -32.75
N LEU A 182 12.95 6.22 -32.20
CA LEU A 182 13.24 7.43 -32.98
C LEU A 182 14.69 7.49 -33.47
N TRP A 183 15.64 6.98 -32.69
CA TRP A 183 17.06 7.00 -33.06
C TRP A 183 17.55 5.71 -33.71
N GLY A 184 16.88 4.58 -33.47
CA GLY A 184 17.16 3.30 -34.15
C GLY A 184 16.71 3.28 -35.63
N LEU A 185 15.80 4.18 -36.03
CA LEU A 185 15.38 4.35 -37.43
C LEU A 185 16.30 5.28 -38.24
N ARG A 186 17.37 5.80 -37.64
CA ARG A 186 18.31 6.75 -38.27
C ARG A 186 19.67 6.14 -38.63
N GLY A 187 19.85 4.83 -38.47
CA GLY A 187 21.03 4.08 -38.90
C GLY A 187 20.65 3.01 -39.89
#